data_AF-A0A6I0JAF7-F1
#
_entry.id   AF-A0A6I0JAF7-F1
#
_cell.length_a   1.000
_cell.length_b   1.000
_cell.length_c   1.000
_cell.angle_alpha   90.00
_cell.angle_beta   90.00
_cell.angle_gamma   90.00
#
_symmetry.space_group_name_H-M   'P 1'
#
loop_
_entity.id
_entity.type
_entity.pdbx_description
1 polymer ?
#
loop_
_entity_poly.entity_id
_entity_poly.type
_entity_poly.pdbx_seq_one_letter_code
_entity_poly.pdbx_strand_id
1 'polypeptide(L)' 'MKSVIIGAGTYGEVYLAYLQEAGIEIVGFLDDNPRYINQKVCGIPVLGELDFLACLKDKYDVEAVYC' A
#
# COMPACT_ATOMS: atom_id res chain seq x y z
N MET A 1 12.32 2.53 5.75
CA MET A 1 12.26 2.12 4.35
C MET A 1 10.80 2.15 3.96
N LYS A 2 10.39 3.16 3.19
CA LYS A 2 8.97 3.36 2.87
C LYS A 2 8.53 2.30 1.89
N SER A 3 7.40 1.67 2.20
CA SER A 3 6.92 0.52 1.44
C SER A 3 5.43 0.61 1.15
N VAL A 4 4.99 -0.08 0.11
CA VAL A 4 3.56 -0.20 -0.24
C VAL A 4 3.15 -1.65 -0.34
N ILE A 5 1.85 -1.90 -0.17
CA ILE A 5 1.22 -3.21 -0.39
C ILE A 5 0.33 -3.12 -1.65
N ILE A 6 0.43 -4.09 -2.53
CA ILE A 6 -0.52 -4.30 -3.63
C ILE A 6 -1.68 -5.15 -3.10
N GLY A 7 -2.90 -4.65 -3.25
CA GLY A 7 -4.13 -5.26 -2.73
C GLY A 7 -4.55 -4.67 -1.39
N ALA A 8 -5.68 -3.96 -1.39
CA ALA A 8 -6.32 -3.34 -0.22
C ALA A 8 -7.45 -4.21 0.37
N GLY A 9 -7.53 -5.47 -0.05
CA GLY A 9 -8.47 -6.47 0.46
C GLY A 9 -8.09 -7.05 1.83
N THR A 10 -8.88 -8.02 2.29
CA THR A 10 -8.68 -8.67 3.60
C THR A 10 -7.28 -9.27 3.78
N TYR A 11 -6.70 -9.82 2.72
CA TYR A 11 -5.31 -10.32 2.78
C TYR A 11 -4.29 -9.19 2.89
N GLY A 12 -4.54 -8.03 2.26
CA GLY A 12 -3.72 -6.83 2.42
C GLY A 12 -3.72 -6.31 3.86
N GLU A 13 -4.87 -6.38 4.55
CA GLU A 13 -4.99 -6.06 5.98
C GLU A 13 -4.14 -7.01 6.85
N VAL A 14 -4.17 -8.30 6.54
CA VAL A 14 -3.35 -9.31 7.25
C VAL A 14 -1.86 -9.08 6.98
N TYR A 15 -1.48 -8.76 5.74
CA TYR A 15 -0.10 -8.45 5.37
C TYR A 15 0.41 -7.20 6.07
N LEU A 16 -0.42 -6.16 6.16
CA LEU A 16 -0.11 -4.93 6.89
C LEU A 16 0.26 -5.23 8.34
N ALA A 17 -0.49 -6.10 9.02
CA ALA A 17 -0.19 -6.47 10.40
C ALA A 17 1.20 -7.11 10.52
N TYR A 18 1.52 -8.11 9.70
CA TYR A 18 2.83 -8.78 9.74
C TYR A 18 3.99 -7.84 9.40
N LEU A 19 3.82 -6.97 8.41
CA LEU A 19 4.86 -6.04 8.00
C LEU A 19 5.10 -4.97 9.07
N GLN A 20 4.05 -4.47 9.71
CA GLN A 20 4.18 -3.55 10.85
C GLN A 20 4.85 -4.20 12.05
N GLU A 21 4.49 -5.46 12.38
CA GLU A 21 5.17 -6.24 13.43
C GLU A 21 6.67 -6.45 13.14
N ALA A 22 7.02 -6.61 11.86
CA ALA A 22 8.41 -6.69 11.41
C ALA A 22 9.14 -5.33 11.37
N GLY A 23 8.48 -4.23 11.75
CA GLY A 23 9.05 -2.89 11.76
C GLY A 23 9.12 -2.21 10.38
N ILE A 24 8.37 -2.71 9.39
CA ILE A 24 8.30 -2.13 8.05
C ILE A 24 7.30 -0.96 8.03
N GLU A 25 7.72 0.15 7.44
CA GLU A 25 6.90 1.35 7.28
C GLU A 25 6.03 1.23 6.02
N ILE A 26 4.74 0.93 6.20
CA ILE A 26 3.77 0.92 5.11
C ILE A 26 3.15 2.30 4.95
N VAL A 27 3.39 2.94 3.80
CA VAL A 27 2.90 4.29 3.48
C VAL A 27 1.61 4.30 2.66
N GLY A 28 1.21 3.15 2.12
CA GLY A 28 0.00 3.05 1.31
C GLY A 28 -0.29 1.67 0.74
N PHE A 29 -1.51 1.52 0.25
CA PHE A 29 -1.95 0.42 -0.60
C PHE A 29 -2.06 0.86 -2.06
N LEU A 30 -1.98 -0.08 -2.99
CA LEU A 30 -2.43 0.06 -4.37
C LEU A 30 -3.51 -0.97 -4.66
N ASP A 31 -4.60 -0.55 -5.30
CA ASP A 31 -5.69 -1.47 -5.67
C ASP A 31 -6.46 -0.92 -6.87
N ASP A 32 -6.66 -1.76 -7.89
CA ASP A 32 -7.40 -1.40 -9.11
C ASP A 32 -8.92 -1.43 -8.90
N ASN A 33 -9.41 -1.99 -7.79
CA ASN A 33 -10.84 -2.03 -7.53
C ASN A 33 -11.34 -0.63 -7.14
N PRO A 34 -12.26 -0.03 -7.92
CA PRO A 34 -12.73 1.34 -7.70
C PRO A 34 -13.36 1.57 -6.31
N ARG A 35 -13.79 0.50 -5.64
CA ARG A 35 -14.30 0.54 -4.26
C ARG A 35 -13.31 1.18 -3.28
N TYR A 36 -12.01 1.06 -3.55
CA TYR A 36 -10.94 1.54 -2.67
C TYR A 36 -10.48 2.96 -2.98
N ILE A 37 -10.94 3.57 -4.06
CA ILE A 37 -10.60 4.95 -4.42
C ILE A 37 -11.02 5.89 -3.26
N ASN A 38 -10.08 6.74 -2.82
CA ASN A 38 -10.24 7.66 -1.68
C ASN A 38 -10.54 6.98 -0.33
N GLN A 39 -10.35 5.67 -0.21
CA GLN A 39 -10.51 4.96 1.05
C GLN A 39 -9.22 4.87 1.85
N LYS A 40 -9.38 4.56 3.12
CA LYS A 40 -8.31 4.10 3.99
C LYS A 40 -8.62 2.69 4.46
N VAL A 41 -7.63 1.80 4.38
CA VAL A 41 -7.70 0.44 4.89
C VAL A 41 -6.83 0.36 6.13
N CYS A 42 -7.42 -0.01 7.27
CA CYS A 42 -6.75 0.02 8.58
C CYS A 42 -6.07 1.39 8.89
N GLY A 43 -6.65 2.49 8.40
CA GLY A 43 -6.09 3.84 8.56
C GLY A 43 -5.00 4.23 7.55
N ILE A 44 -4.52 3.31 6.72
CA ILE A 44 -3.52 3.51 5.67
C ILE A 44 -4.22 3.87 4.35
N PRO A 45 -3.77 4.91 3.61
CA PRO A 45 -4.43 5.33 2.38
C PRO A 45 -4.22 4.34 1.23
N VAL A 46 -5.21 4.24 0.35
CA VAL A 46 -5.03 3.64 -0.98
C VAL A 46 -4.56 4.75 -1.92
N LEU A 47 -3.30 4.65 -2.38
CA LEU A 47 -2.62 5.72 -3.13
C LEU A 47 -3.10 5.82 -4.58
N GLY A 48 -3.63 4.71 -5.11
CA GLY A 48 -4.16 4.63 -6.45
C GLY A 48 -4.18 3.19 -6.96
N GLU A 49 -4.34 3.09 -8.27
CA GLU A 49 -4.28 1.86 -9.05
C GLU A 49 -2.83 1.39 -9.22
N LEU A 50 -2.60 0.19 -9.76
CA LEU A 50 -1.26 -0.37 -9.97
C LEU A 50 -0.39 0.49 -10.90
N ASP A 51 -0.98 1.21 -11.86
CA ASP A 51 -0.24 2.13 -12.74
C ASP A 51 0.51 3.22 -11.96
N PHE A 52 0.10 3.50 -10.72
CA PHE A 52 0.78 4.45 -9.85
C PHE A 52 2.18 3.97 -9.43
N LEU A 53 2.48 2.67 -9.53
CA LEU A 53 3.81 2.08 -9.29
C LEU A 53 4.92 2.85 -10.01
N ALA A 54 4.66 3.28 -11.25
CA ALA A 54 5.61 3.99 -12.10
C ALA A 54 6.13 5.30 -11.50
N CYS A 55 5.39 5.92 -10.56
CA CYS A 55 5.74 7.21 -9.96
C CYS A 55 5.96 7.15 -8.44
N LEU A 56 5.86 5.97 -7.82
CA LEU A 56 5.98 5.83 -6.36
C LEU A 56 7.34 6.23 -5.82
N LYS A 57 8.42 5.88 -6.54
CA LYS A 57 9.78 6.25 -6.12
C LYS A 57 9.92 7.77 -6.09
N ASP A 58 9.48 8.46 -7.13
CA ASP A 58 9.65 9.91 -7.26
C ASP A 58 8.73 10.70 -6.33
N LYS A 59 7.49 10.24 -6.13
CA LYS A 59 6.48 10.99 -5.35
C LYS A 59 6.49 10.67 -3.85
N TYR A 60 6.80 9.42 -3.48
CA TYR A 60 6.64 8.93 -2.11
C TYR A 60 7.95 8.41 -1.49
N ASP A 61 9.03 8.35 -2.28
CA ASP A 61 10.30 7.73 -1.89
C ASP A 61 10.13 6.28 -1.44
N VAL A 62 9.24 5.54 -2.11
CA VAL A 62 9.02 4.11 -1.85
C VAL A 62 10.23 3.31 -2.32
N GLU A 63 10.65 2.36 -1.50
CA GLU A 63 11.84 1.52 -1.71
C GLU A 63 11.50 0.03 -1.82
N ALA A 64 10.32 -0.39 -1.36
CA ALA A 64 9.86 -1.78 -1.42
C ALA A 64 8.36 -1.90 -1.71
N VAL A 65 7.99 -3.02 -2.33
CA VAL A 65 6.62 -3.38 -2.72
C VAL A 65 6.34 -4.80 -2.25
N TYR A 66 5.18 -5.02 -1.65
CA TYR A 66 4.69 -6.32 -1.16
C TYR A 66 3.36 -6.68 -1.84
N CYS A 67 3.10 -7.95 -2.13
CA CYS A 67 1.83 -8.42 -2.70
C CYS A 67 1.43 -9.79 -2.14
#